data_AF-A0A1C3HE78-F1
#
_entry.id   AF-A0A1C3HE78-F1
#
_cell.length_a   1.000
_cell.length_b   1.000
_cell.length_c   1.000
_cell.angle_alpha   90.00
_cell.angle_beta   90.00
_cell.angle_gamma   90.00
#
_symmetry.space_group_name_H-M   'P 1'
#
loop_
_entity.id
_entity.type
_entity.pdbx_description
1 polymer ?
#
loop_
_entity_poly.entity_id
_entity_poly.type
_entity_poly.pdbx_seq_one_letter_code
_entity_poly.pdbx_strand_id
1 'polypeptide(L)'
;MRLEVFCEDRLGLTRELLDLLVSRSIDLRGIEIDPIGRIYLNFSQLDFDTFRALMAEIRRIAGVTDVRTVSFMPSEREHRALRALLESMPEPVFSIDMKGKVELANPAAQALFSLNEDKIRNQTAGALIGGYNFSRWLESEHTAPHSERVVIRSQDFLMDITPIYLEDEQQQAAAVGAVVMLKSTARMGRQLQNLSVNDDTEFDHIVAVSAKMRHVLEQARKLAMLDAPLLIVGDTGTGKDILARACHLRSPRGKQPFLALNCAALPDDVVESELFGHAPGAYPNALEGKKGFFEQANGGSVLLDEIGEMSPRMQTKLLRFLNDGTFRRVGEEHEVHVDVRVICATQKNLTELVQRGEFREDLYYRLNVLTISIPPLRERPQDIMPLTELFVARFADEQGVARPKLASDLGGFLSKYGWPGNVRQLKKRHLPRADANRRLRAAAAGYRVAGVRGGDVAGRRGAGRLAGRHQQAFRALGADAPVSHLSQHPQAGEAPGRFPYRHRQQAARVWPEQP
;
A
#
# COMPACT_ATOMS: atom_id res chain seq x y z
N MET A 1 -41.08 -6.63 -18.31
CA MET A 1 -40.45 -5.54 -19.09
C MET A 1 -40.70 -4.23 -18.35
N ARG A 2 -39.88 -3.20 -18.58
CA ARG A 2 -39.99 -1.92 -17.87
C ARG A 2 -40.01 -0.75 -18.84
N LEU A 3 -40.94 0.19 -18.63
CA LEU A 3 -41.11 1.39 -19.43
C LEU A 3 -40.99 2.64 -18.58
N GLU A 4 -40.50 3.70 -19.20
CA GLU A 4 -40.55 5.08 -18.73
C GLU A 4 -41.42 5.87 -19.71
N VAL A 5 -42.49 6.47 -19.19
CA VAL A 5 -43.44 7.31 -19.92
C VAL A 5 -43.19 8.76 -19.49
N PHE A 6 -42.85 9.61 -20.45
CA PHE A 6 -42.73 11.04 -20.27
C PHE A 6 -44.10 11.66 -20.50
N CYS A 7 -44.63 12.37 -19.51
CA CYS A 7 -45.94 12.96 -19.60
C CYS A 7 -46.01 14.34 -18.95
N GLU A 8 -46.94 15.15 -19.44
CA GLU A 8 -47.37 16.34 -18.74
C GLU A 8 -48.16 15.94 -17.49
N ASP A 9 -47.94 16.65 -16.38
CA ASP A 9 -48.67 16.40 -15.14
C ASP A 9 -50.16 16.75 -15.33
N ARG A 10 -50.96 15.72 -15.61
CA ARG A 10 -52.41 15.85 -15.77
C ARG A 10 -53.16 14.78 -15.01
N LEU A 11 -54.28 15.19 -14.44
CA LEU A 11 -55.23 14.28 -13.80
C LEU A 11 -55.79 13.28 -14.82
N GLY A 12 -55.78 12.00 -14.44
CA GLY A 12 -56.36 10.89 -15.22
C GLY A 12 -55.38 10.13 -16.11
N LEU A 13 -54.17 10.63 -16.35
CA LEU A 13 -53.20 9.97 -17.24
C LEU A 13 -52.77 8.59 -16.72
N THR A 14 -52.52 8.46 -15.41
CA THR A 14 -52.22 7.16 -14.78
C THR A 14 -53.35 6.16 -14.97
N ARG A 15 -54.61 6.61 -14.87
CA ARG A 15 -55.78 5.76 -15.09
C ARG A 15 -55.86 5.30 -16.54
N GLU A 16 -55.69 6.21 -17.50
CA GLU A 16 -55.72 5.87 -18.93
C GLU A 16 -54.62 4.84 -19.30
N LEU A 17 -53.44 4.93 -18.69
CA LEU A 17 -52.37 3.93 -18.85
C LEU A 17 -52.77 2.57 -18.27
N LEU A 18 -53.38 2.54 -17.09
CA LEU A 18 -53.83 1.29 -16.47
C LEU A 18 -54.98 0.66 -17.26
N ASP A 19 -55.95 1.45 -17.71
CA ASP A 19 -57.07 1.00 -18.54
C ASP A 19 -56.55 0.40 -19.87
N LEU A 20 -55.51 0.99 -20.46
CA LEU A 20 -54.85 0.45 -21.65
C LEU A 20 -54.21 -0.93 -21.38
N LEU A 21 -53.49 -1.09 -20.26
CA LEU A 21 -52.89 -2.38 -19.88
C LEU A 21 -53.95 -3.44 -19.63
N VAL A 22 -55.05 -3.08 -18.96
CA VAL A 22 -56.20 -3.96 -18.71
C VAL A 22 -56.86 -4.40 -20.03
N SER A 23 -57.08 -3.48 -20.97
CA SER A 23 -57.69 -3.78 -22.28
C SER A 23 -56.88 -4.81 -23.09
N ARG A 24 -55.57 -4.89 -22.84
CA ARG A 24 -54.63 -5.82 -23.48
C ARG A 24 -54.34 -7.07 -22.64
N SER A 25 -54.99 -7.22 -21.48
CA SER A 25 -54.73 -8.30 -20.52
C SER A 25 -53.25 -8.39 -20.10
N ILE A 26 -52.58 -7.25 -19.95
CA ILE A 26 -51.17 -7.17 -19.53
C ILE A 26 -51.09 -7.01 -18.01
N ASP A 27 -50.40 -7.94 -17.36
CA ASP A 27 -50.23 -7.96 -15.91
C ASP A 27 -49.14 -6.98 -15.45
N LEU A 28 -49.55 -6.02 -14.59
CA LEU A 28 -48.68 -5.00 -14.02
C LEU A 28 -48.09 -5.49 -12.69
N ARG A 29 -46.76 -5.48 -12.60
CA ARG A 29 -45.98 -5.86 -11.41
C ARG A 29 -45.64 -4.67 -10.52
N GLY A 30 -45.62 -3.46 -11.07
CA GLY A 30 -45.32 -2.25 -10.30
C GLY A 30 -45.47 -0.99 -11.13
N ILE A 31 -45.81 0.11 -10.46
CA ILE A 31 -45.90 1.45 -11.03
C ILE A 31 -45.23 2.44 -10.08
N GLU A 32 -44.43 3.34 -10.64
CA GLU A 32 -43.79 4.42 -9.88
C GLU A 32 -44.07 5.74 -10.60
N ILE A 33 -44.40 6.77 -9.83
CA ILE A 33 -44.70 8.11 -10.34
C ILE A 33 -43.65 9.05 -9.77
N ASP A 34 -42.89 9.68 -10.66
CA ASP A 34 -41.89 10.69 -10.33
C ASP A 34 -42.58 12.07 -10.29
N PRO A 35 -42.34 12.91 -9.27
CA PRO A 35 -42.86 14.28 -9.18
C PRO A 35 -42.57 15.16 -10.42
N ILE A 36 -41.59 14.79 -11.24
CA ILE A 36 -41.20 15.52 -12.46
C ILE A 36 -42.00 15.05 -13.71
N GLY A 37 -43.19 14.48 -13.52
CA GLY A 37 -44.08 14.09 -14.62
C GLY A 37 -43.60 12.85 -15.39
N ARG A 38 -43.04 11.86 -14.69
CA ARG A 38 -42.66 10.58 -15.30
C ARG A 38 -43.38 9.42 -14.64
N ILE A 39 -43.86 8.50 -15.46
CA ILE A 39 -44.51 7.28 -14.98
C ILE A 39 -43.68 6.08 -15.43
N TYR A 40 -43.29 5.25 -14.48
CA TYR A 40 -42.57 4.02 -14.72
C TYR A 40 -43.52 2.85 -14.56
N LEU A 41 -43.49 1.93 -15.51
CA LEU A 41 -44.34 0.74 -15.52
C LEU A 41 -43.47 -0.52 -15.58
N ASN A 42 -43.72 -1.46 -14.68
CA ASN A 42 -43.14 -2.79 -14.68
C ASN A 42 -44.25 -3.82 -14.91
N PHE A 43 -44.14 -4.63 -15.95
CA PHE A 43 -45.12 -5.66 -16.29
C PHE A 43 -44.44 -6.97 -16.71
N SER A 44 -45.23 -8.01 -16.98
CA SER A 44 -44.73 -9.29 -17.49
C SER A 44 -43.96 -9.14 -18.82
N GLN A 45 -43.30 -10.22 -19.26
CA GLN A 45 -42.57 -10.19 -20.53
C GLN A 45 -43.57 -10.36 -21.68
N LEU A 46 -43.53 -9.46 -22.66
CA LEU A 46 -44.40 -9.47 -23.84
C LEU A 46 -43.61 -9.93 -25.08
N ASP A 47 -44.32 -10.45 -26.07
CA ASP A 47 -43.76 -10.65 -27.41
C ASP A 47 -43.51 -9.30 -28.12
N PHE A 48 -42.68 -9.33 -29.16
CA PHE A 48 -42.21 -8.13 -29.83
C PHE A 48 -43.34 -7.31 -30.48
N ASP A 49 -44.32 -7.97 -31.09
CA ASP A 49 -45.38 -7.29 -31.83
C ASP A 49 -46.37 -6.63 -30.87
N THR A 50 -46.78 -7.35 -29.82
CA THR A 50 -47.61 -6.79 -28.74
C THR A 50 -46.91 -5.64 -28.03
N PHE A 51 -45.60 -5.78 -27.75
CA PHE A 51 -44.82 -4.73 -27.12
C PHE A 51 -44.71 -3.47 -27.98
N ARG A 52 -44.47 -3.60 -29.28
CA ARG A 52 -44.39 -2.47 -30.21
C ARG A 52 -45.74 -1.76 -30.36
N ALA A 53 -46.84 -2.52 -30.43
CA ALA A 53 -48.19 -1.97 -30.50
C ALA A 53 -48.52 -1.17 -29.23
N LEU A 54 -48.22 -1.72 -28.05
CA LEU A 54 -48.40 -1.05 -26.76
C LEU A 54 -47.65 0.29 -26.71
N MET A 55 -46.38 0.31 -27.12
CA MET A 55 -45.56 1.53 -27.16
C MET A 55 -46.12 2.61 -28.10
N ALA A 56 -46.78 2.21 -29.19
CA ALA A 56 -47.41 3.14 -30.11
C ALA A 56 -48.73 3.71 -29.55
N GLU A 57 -49.50 2.88 -28.85
CA GLU A 57 -50.76 3.28 -28.20
C GLU A 57 -50.54 4.20 -27.01
N ILE A 58 -49.55 3.92 -26.16
CA ILE A 58 -49.19 4.80 -25.06
C ILE A 58 -48.82 6.20 -25.58
N ARG A 59 -48.09 6.31 -26.70
CA ARG A 59 -47.75 7.60 -27.32
C ARG A 59 -48.93 8.36 -27.91
N ARG A 60 -50.09 7.71 -28.12
CA ARG A 60 -51.31 8.36 -28.60
C ARG A 60 -52.16 8.94 -27.47
N ILE A 61 -51.87 8.58 -26.22
CA ILE A 61 -52.55 9.16 -25.06
C ILE A 61 -52.20 10.64 -24.98
N ALA A 62 -53.22 11.50 -24.86
CA ALA A 62 -53.03 12.93 -24.74
C ALA A 62 -52.17 13.27 -23.51
N GLY A 63 -51.16 14.12 -23.70
CA GLY A 63 -50.21 14.49 -22.64
C GLY A 63 -49.00 13.57 -22.51
N VAL A 64 -48.92 12.46 -23.25
CA VAL A 64 -47.67 11.66 -23.35
C VAL A 64 -46.77 12.25 -24.42
N THR A 65 -45.55 12.61 -24.05
CA THR A 65 -44.56 13.19 -24.96
C THR A 65 -43.62 12.13 -25.54
N ASP A 66 -43.22 11.14 -24.74
CA ASP A 66 -42.36 10.04 -25.18
C ASP A 66 -42.53 8.79 -24.30
N VAL A 67 -42.09 7.63 -24.81
CA VAL A 67 -42.08 6.36 -24.09
C VAL A 67 -40.80 5.60 -24.45
N ARG A 68 -40.09 5.09 -23.44
CA ARG A 68 -38.82 4.37 -23.62
C ARG A 68 -38.75 3.13 -22.74
N THR A 69 -37.93 2.17 -23.14
CA THR A 69 -37.56 1.04 -22.28
C THR A 69 -36.49 1.45 -21.28
N VAL A 70 -36.63 1.01 -20.04
CA VAL A 70 -35.60 1.18 -19.02
C VAL A 70 -35.12 -0.17 -18.49
N SER A 71 -33.86 -0.24 -18.07
CA SER A 71 -33.30 -1.47 -17.51
C SER A 71 -33.85 -1.77 -16.11
N PHE A 72 -34.08 -0.72 -15.31
CA PHE A 72 -34.50 -0.79 -13.91
C PHE A 72 -35.53 0.29 -13.60
N MET A 73 -36.43 0.00 -12.66
CA MET A 73 -37.30 1.02 -12.06
C MET A 73 -36.46 1.98 -11.20
N PRO A 74 -36.90 3.23 -10.97
CA PRO A 74 -36.20 4.17 -10.10
C PRO A 74 -35.87 3.58 -8.72
N SER A 75 -36.86 2.99 -8.04
CA SER A 75 -36.67 2.34 -6.73
C SER A 75 -35.68 1.18 -6.78
N GLU A 76 -35.74 0.35 -7.83
CA GLU A 76 -34.79 -0.76 -8.04
C GLU A 76 -33.37 -0.25 -8.25
N ARG A 77 -33.21 0.84 -9.01
CA ARG A 77 -31.92 1.46 -9.28
C ARG A 77 -31.32 2.05 -8.02
N GLU A 78 -32.12 2.77 -7.24
CA GLU A 78 -31.70 3.35 -5.96
C GLU A 78 -31.32 2.27 -4.96
N HIS A 79 -32.16 1.23 -4.81
CA HIS A 79 -31.87 0.10 -3.93
C HIS A 79 -30.57 -0.62 -4.33
N ARG A 80 -30.33 -0.83 -5.63
CA ARG A 80 -29.08 -1.43 -6.12
C ARG A 80 -27.88 -0.53 -5.91
N ALA A 81 -28.02 0.79 -6.12
CA ALA A 81 -26.94 1.74 -5.88
C ALA A 81 -26.54 1.74 -4.40
N LEU A 82 -27.51 1.80 -3.49
CA LEU A 82 -27.26 1.73 -2.05
C LEU A 82 -26.60 0.41 -1.64
N ARG A 83 -27.05 -0.73 -2.19
CA ARG A 83 -26.40 -2.03 -1.96
C ARG A 83 -24.96 -2.06 -2.48
N ALA A 84 -24.73 -1.57 -3.70
CA ALA A 84 -23.39 -1.55 -4.29
C ALA A 84 -22.43 -0.66 -3.49
N LEU A 85 -22.91 0.49 -2.97
CA LEU A 85 -22.15 1.34 -2.06
C LEU A 85 -21.77 0.57 -0.79
N LEU A 86 -22.75 -0.06 -0.13
CA LEU A 86 -22.51 -0.86 1.07
C LEU A 86 -21.52 -2.01 0.81
N GLU A 87 -21.65 -2.71 -0.31
CA GLU A 87 -20.75 -3.81 -0.72
C GLU A 87 -19.33 -3.33 -1.03
N SER A 88 -19.17 -2.11 -1.55
CA SER A 88 -17.86 -1.53 -1.86
C SER A 88 -17.10 -1.02 -0.63
N MET A 89 -17.77 -0.89 0.53
CA MET A 89 -17.13 -0.39 1.74
C MET A 89 -16.09 -1.39 2.27
N PRO A 90 -14.83 -0.98 2.50
CA PRO A 90 -13.76 -1.85 2.98
C PRO A 90 -13.84 -2.13 4.50
N GLU A 91 -14.56 -1.27 5.21
CA GLU A 91 -14.82 -1.34 6.65
C GLU A 91 -16.02 -2.27 6.91
N PRO A 92 -15.99 -3.15 7.93
CA PRO A 92 -17.17 -3.89 8.38
C PRO A 92 -18.29 -2.94 8.82
N VAL A 93 -19.43 -3.00 8.14
CA VAL A 93 -20.62 -2.18 8.42
C VAL A 93 -21.86 -3.06 8.43
N PHE A 94 -22.71 -2.87 9.43
CA PHE A 94 -24.02 -3.51 9.52
C PHE A 94 -25.05 -2.61 10.22
N SER A 95 -26.34 -2.79 9.91
CA SER A 95 -27.44 -2.09 10.57
C SER A 95 -28.16 -2.99 11.56
N ILE A 96 -28.74 -2.38 12.58
CA ILE A 96 -29.55 -3.04 13.60
C ILE A 96 -30.91 -2.36 13.77
N ASP A 97 -31.95 -3.15 14.06
CA ASP A 97 -33.26 -2.65 14.47
C ASP A 97 -33.27 -2.16 15.93
N MET A 98 -34.41 -1.64 16.41
CA MET A 98 -34.59 -1.20 17.80
C MET A 98 -34.45 -2.31 18.85
N LYS A 99 -34.43 -3.59 18.44
CA LYS A 99 -34.19 -4.75 19.30
C LYS A 99 -32.73 -5.23 19.22
N GLY A 100 -31.87 -4.55 18.45
CA GLY A 100 -30.49 -4.92 18.23
C GLY A 100 -30.28 -6.10 17.28
N LYS A 101 -31.31 -6.50 16.50
CA LYS A 101 -31.20 -7.55 15.49
C LYS A 101 -30.61 -6.98 14.20
N VAL A 102 -29.69 -7.72 13.58
CA VAL A 102 -29.02 -7.28 12.34
C VAL A 102 -29.97 -7.36 11.14
N GLU A 103 -30.12 -6.26 10.39
CA GLU A 103 -30.95 -6.21 9.18
C GLU A 103 -30.12 -6.28 7.89
N LEU A 104 -29.06 -5.48 7.83
CA LEU A 104 -28.13 -5.42 6.70
C LEU A 104 -26.70 -5.57 7.18
N ALA A 105 -25.86 -6.25 6.41
CA ALA A 105 -24.44 -6.38 6.70
C ALA A 105 -23.65 -6.48 5.39
N ASN A 106 -22.59 -5.69 5.27
CA ASN A 106 -21.74 -5.71 4.10
C ASN A 106 -20.82 -6.94 4.06
N PRO A 107 -20.17 -7.24 2.92
CA PRO A 107 -19.26 -8.37 2.79
C PRO A 107 -18.10 -8.34 3.81
N ALA A 108 -17.61 -7.16 4.18
CA ALA A 108 -16.55 -7.02 5.19
C ALA A 108 -17.01 -7.46 6.58
N ALA A 109 -18.25 -7.15 6.99
CA ALA A 109 -18.85 -7.63 8.23
C ALA A 109 -19.09 -9.15 8.19
N GLN A 110 -19.60 -9.67 7.08
CA GLN A 110 -19.77 -11.11 6.86
C GLN A 110 -18.45 -11.87 7.00
N ALA A 111 -17.36 -11.35 6.41
CA ALA A 111 -16.03 -11.92 6.55
C ALA A 111 -15.50 -11.85 7.99
N LEU A 112 -15.66 -10.70 8.66
CA LEU A 112 -15.22 -10.51 10.05
C LEU A 112 -15.86 -11.51 11.01
N PHE A 113 -17.18 -11.73 10.89
CA PHE A 113 -17.92 -12.66 11.74
C PHE A 113 -17.94 -14.10 11.20
N SER A 114 -17.39 -14.35 10.01
CA SER A 114 -17.45 -15.63 9.29
C SER A 114 -18.86 -16.20 9.17
N LEU A 115 -19.82 -15.33 8.85
CA LEU A 115 -21.23 -15.66 8.64
C LEU A 115 -21.64 -15.23 7.23
N ASN A 116 -22.51 -16.00 6.58
CA ASN A 116 -23.18 -15.57 5.35
C ASN A 116 -24.35 -14.63 5.68
N GLU A 117 -24.88 -13.96 4.65
CA GLU A 117 -25.98 -12.99 4.76
C GLU A 117 -27.21 -13.54 5.54
N ASP A 118 -27.64 -14.76 5.27
CA ASP A 118 -28.80 -15.34 5.96
C ASP A 118 -28.55 -15.62 7.45
N LYS A 119 -27.33 -16.04 7.81
CA LYS A 119 -27.00 -16.32 9.21
C LYS A 119 -26.77 -15.05 10.00
N ILE A 120 -26.10 -14.05 9.42
CA ILE A 120 -25.81 -12.81 10.13
C ILE A 120 -27.10 -12.01 10.43
N ARG A 121 -28.10 -12.04 9.53
CA ARG A 121 -29.42 -11.43 9.75
C ARG A 121 -30.24 -12.05 10.89
N ASN A 122 -29.90 -13.28 11.28
CA ASN A 122 -30.55 -13.97 12.39
C ASN A 122 -29.79 -13.78 13.71
N GLN A 123 -28.74 -12.96 13.72
CA GLN A 123 -27.98 -12.63 14.93
C GLN A 123 -28.41 -11.28 15.51
N THR A 124 -28.19 -11.13 16.81
CA THR A 124 -28.26 -9.86 17.52
C THR A 124 -26.85 -9.26 17.63
N ALA A 125 -26.72 -7.93 17.58
CA ALA A 125 -25.42 -7.27 17.70
C ALA A 125 -24.67 -7.62 19.00
N GLY A 126 -25.38 -7.80 20.12
CA GLY A 126 -24.76 -8.24 21.38
C GLY A 126 -24.18 -9.67 21.32
N ALA A 127 -24.67 -10.52 20.43
CA ALA A 127 -24.10 -11.86 20.21
C ALA A 127 -22.85 -11.82 19.30
N LEU A 128 -22.79 -10.85 18.39
CA LEU A 128 -21.64 -10.64 17.50
C LEU A 128 -20.50 -9.89 18.20
N ILE A 129 -20.85 -8.92 19.05
CA ILE A 129 -19.93 -8.02 19.74
C ILE A 129 -20.20 -8.13 21.24
N GLY A 130 -19.39 -8.93 21.91
CA GLY A 130 -19.43 -9.05 23.37
C GLY A 130 -18.91 -7.77 24.04
N GLY A 131 -19.49 -7.43 25.19
CA GLY A 131 -19.02 -6.32 26.04
C GLY A 131 -19.76 -5.00 25.87
N TYR A 132 -20.56 -4.82 24.81
CA TYR A 132 -21.38 -3.62 24.60
C TYR A 132 -22.89 -3.93 24.71
N ASN A 133 -23.64 -3.08 25.41
CA ASN A 133 -25.08 -3.24 25.60
C ASN A 133 -25.87 -2.37 24.60
N PHE A 134 -26.15 -2.93 23.43
CA PHE A 134 -26.89 -2.25 22.35
C PHE A 134 -28.31 -1.87 22.75
N SER A 135 -29.03 -2.72 23.49
CA SER A 135 -30.41 -2.46 23.92
C SER A 135 -30.47 -1.23 24.82
N ARG A 136 -29.58 -1.12 25.81
CA ARG A 136 -29.51 0.04 26.70
C ARG A 136 -29.21 1.34 25.96
N TRP A 137 -28.37 1.29 24.93
CA TRP A 137 -28.05 2.47 24.12
C TRP A 137 -29.25 2.88 23.25
N LEU A 138 -29.92 1.93 22.60
CA LEU A 138 -31.11 2.20 21.76
C LEU A 138 -32.31 2.75 22.57
N GLU A 139 -32.46 2.32 23.82
CA GLU A 139 -33.53 2.78 24.72
C GLU A 139 -33.27 4.16 25.35
N SER A 140 -32.10 4.75 25.14
CA SER A 140 -31.76 6.05 25.72
C SER A 140 -32.50 7.20 25.01
N GLU A 141 -33.07 8.12 25.80
CA GLU A 141 -33.85 9.28 25.30
C GLU A 141 -33.05 10.21 24.36
N HIS A 142 -31.72 10.11 24.35
CA HIS A 142 -30.82 10.91 23.52
C HIS A 142 -29.80 10.01 22.84
N THR A 143 -30.24 9.24 21.84
CA THR A 143 -29.35 8.42 21.02
C THR A 143 -28.48 9.36 20.17
N ALA A 144 -27.25 9.62 20.64
CA ALA A 144 -26.24 10.35 19.91
C ALA A 144 -25.21 9.38 19.31
N PRO A 145 -24.55 9.74 18.20
CA PRO A 145 -23.44 8.95 17.68
C PRO A 145 -22.41 8.66 18.78
N HIS A 146 -22.05 7.39 18.92
CA HIS A 146 -21.20 6.92 20.02
C HIS A 146 -20.08 6.03 19.50
N SER A 147 -18.87 6.22 20.03
CA SER A 147 -17.68 5.46 19.68
C SER A 147 -17.15 4.69 20.89
N GLU A 148 -16.98 3.38 20.79
CA GLU A 148 -16.46 2.55 21.87
C GLU A 148 -15.43 1.53 21.37
N ARG A 149 -14.45 1.20 22.22
CA ARG A 149 -13.48 0.15 21.92
C ARG A 149 -14.09 -1.22 22.21
N VAL A 150 -14.07 -2.10 21.21
CA VAL A 150 -14.59 -3.46 21.33
C VAL A 150 -13.53 -4.47 20.87
N VAL A 151 -13.54 -5.65 21.50
CA VAL A 151 -12.64 -6.74 21.14
C VAL A 151 -13.44 -7.83 20.43
N ILE A 152 -13.11 -8.07 19.16
CA ILE A 152 -13.77 -9.09 18.34
C ILE A 152 -12.70 -10.07 17.90
N ARG A 153 -12.83 -11.35 18.29
CA ARG A 153 -11.90 -12.44 17.94
C ARG A 153 -10.43 -12.12 18.25
N SER A 154 -10.18 -11.54 19.43
CA SER A 154 -8.85 -11.12 19.91
C SER A 154 -8.21 -10.00 19.09
N GLN A 155 -8.99 -9.21 18.35
CA GLN A 155 -8.56 -8.01 17.66
C GLN A 155 -9.31 -6.78 18.20
N ASP A 156 -8.59 -5.67 18.35
CA ASP A 156 -9.15 -4.39 18.78
C ASP A 156 -9.83 -3.66 17.61
N PHE A 157 -11.07 -3.20 17.86
CA PHE A 157 -11.81 -2.34 16.95
C PHE A 157 -12.31 -1.09 17.69
N LEU A 158 -12.40 0.03 16.96
CA LEU A 158 -13.24 1.15 17.35
C LEU A 158 -14.60 0.95 16.67
N MET A 159 -15.64 0.82 17.48
CA MET A 159 -17.01 0.69 17.02
C MET A 159 -17.68 2.05 17.04
N ASP A 160 -18.12 2.53 15.88
CA ASP A 160 -18.96 3.72 15.76
C ASP A 160 -20.41 3.28 15.55
N ILE A 161 -21.31 3.72 16.42
CA ILE A 161 -22.75 3.47 16.35
C ILE A 161 -23.45 4.80 16.08
N THR A 162 -24.20 4.86 14.98
CA THR A 162 -24.97 6.04 14.56
C THR A 162 -26.45 5.69 14.45
N PRO A 163 -27.35 6.38 15.15
CA PRO A 163 -28.79 6.10 15.07
C PRO A 163 -29.36 6.45 13.70
N ILE A 164 -30.38 5.72 13.27
CA ILE A 164 -31.15 5.97 12.06
C ILE A 164 -32.49 6.58 12.48
N TYR A 165 -32.75 7.81 12.01
CA TYR A 165 -34.02 8.49 12.21
C TYR A 165 -34.84 8.46 10.92
N LEU A 166 -36.12 8.14 11.03
CA LEU A 166 -37.09 8.33 9.95
C LEU A 166 -38.10 9.39 10.40
N GLU A 167 -38.44 10.29 9.49
CA GLU A 167 -39.49 11.28 9.69
C GLU A 167 -40.84 10.65 9.38
N ASP A 168 -41.79 10.76 10.31
CA ASP A 168 -43.20 10.42 10.05
C ASP A 168 -43.88 11.52 9.21
N GLU A 169 -45.10 11.29 8.72
CA GLU A 169 -45.92 12.25 7.95
C GLU A 169 -46.11 13.60 8.67
N GLN A 170 -45.93 13.64 9.99
CA GLN A 170 -45.98 14.83 10.84
C GLN A 170 -44.61 15.51 11.08
N GLN A 171 -43.56 15.14 10.33
CA GLN A 171 -42.18 15.64 10.47
C GLN A 171 -41.55 15.38 11.86
N GLN A 172 -42.04 14.38 12.58
CA GLN A 172 -41.42 13.93 13.83
C GLN A 172 -40.41 12.82 13.52
N ALA A 173 -39.15 13.04 13.91
CA ALA A 173 -38.07 12.08 13.73
C ALA A 173 -38.14 10.99 14.81
N ALA A 174 -38.42 9.75 14.42
CA ALA A 174 -38.37 8.58 15.29
C ALA A 174 -37.14 7.73 14.97
N ALA A 175 -36.41 7.32 16.00
CA ALA A 175 -35.33 6.36 15.82
C ALA A 175 -35.92 5.00 15.43
N VAL A 176 -35.38 4.39 14.37
CA VAL A 176 -35.82 3.07 13.87
C VAL A 176 -34.74 2.00 13.97
N GLY A 177 -33.52 2.40 14.32
CA GLY A 177 -32.40 1.49 14.46
C GLY A 177 -31.08 2.25 14.52
N ALA A 178 -29.99 1.56 14.18
CA ALA A 178 -28.67 2.15 14.10
C ALA A 178 -27.79 1.49 13.04
N VAL A 179 -26.81 2.23 12.54
CA VAL A 179 -25.68 1.73 11.75
C VAL A 179 -24.48 1.56 12.67
N VAL A 180 -23.86 0.38 12.61
CA VAL A 180 -22.64 0.04 13.32
C VAL A 180 -21.50 -0.13 12.32
N MET A 181 -20.40 0.58 12.55
CA MET A 181 -19.17 0.50 11.76
C MET A 181 -18.01 0.10 12.67
N LEU A 182 -17.18 -0.85 12.22
CA LEU A 182 -16.06 -1.38 13.00
C LEU A 182 -14.72 -1.06 12.35
N LYS A 183 -14.03 -0.06 12.88
CA LYS A 183 -12.71 0.35 12.42
C LYS A 183 -11.64 -0.47 13.11
N SER A 184 -10.86 -1.23 12.35
CA SER A 184 -9.74 -2.00 12.91
C SER A 184 -8.67 -1.04 13.41
N THR A 185 -8.24 -1.15 14.68
CA THR A 185 -7.15 -0.32 15.21
C THR A 185 -5.81 -0.62 14.53
N ALA A 186 -5.60 -1.83 14.02
CA ALA A 186 -4.41 -2.21 13.25
C ALA A 186 -4.38 -1.58 11.85
N ARG A 187 -5.55 -1.38 11.21
CA ARG A 187 -5.67 -0.64 9.93
C ARG A 187 -5.73 0.87 10.15
N MET A 188 -6.37 1.33 11.20
CA MET A 188 -6.24 2.71 11.67
C MET A 188 -4.81 3.04 12.06
N GLY A 189 -3.99 2.09 12.52
CA GLY A 189 -2.54 2.27 12.62
C GLY A 189 -1.84 2.61 11.29
N ARG A 190 -2.48 2.40 10.13
CA ARG A 190 -2.02 2.86 8.80
C ARG A 190 -2.79 4.06 8.26
N GLN A 191 -3.97 4.39 8.81
CA GLN A 191 -4.88 5.42 8.29
C GLN A 191 -5.05 6.63 9.24
N LEU A 192 -4.72 6.47 10.53
CA LEU A 192 -4.63 7.50 11.58
C LEU A 192 -3.20 8.01 11.80
N GLN A 193 -2.21 7.56 11.01
CA GLN A 193 -0.82 8.08 11.04
C GLN A 193 -0.71 9.59 10.73
N ASN A 194 -1.83 10.28 10.48
CA ASN A 194 -1.84 11.72 10.24
C ASN A 194 -2.06 12.59 11.50
N LEU A 195 -2.25 12.02 12.70
CA LEU A 195 -2.71 12.83 13.85
C LEU A 195 -1.77 12.99 15.06
N SER A 196 -0.75 12.16 15.30
CA SER A 196 0.24 12.45 16.35
C SER A 196 1.43 13.24 15.81
N VAL A 197 1.71 14.42 16.38
CA VAL A 197 3.06 15.01 16.33
C VAL A 197 3.90 14.23 17.34
N ASN A 198 5.11 13.81 16.96
CA ASN A 198 5.98 12.86 17.69
C ASN A 198 5.53 11.39 17.58
N ASP A 199 5.33 10.90 16.36
CA ASP A 199 4.98 9.49 16.12
C ASP A 199 6.19 8.57 16.37
N ASP A 200 6.12 7.74 17.41
CA ASP A 200 7.13 6.72 17.74
C ASP A 200 6.89 5.38 17.01
N THR A 201 5.85 5.25 16.17
CA THR A 201 5.50 3.98 15.50
C THR A 201 6.63 3.41 14.66
N GLU A 202 7.33 4.23 13.87
CA GLU A 202 8.49 3.77 13.09
C GLU A 202 9.68 3.40 13.99
N PHE A 203 9.82 4.02 15.17
CA PHE A 203 10.81 3.59 16.15
C PHE A 203 10.45 2.21 16.74
N ASP A 204 9.16 1.95 16.99
CA ASP A 204 8.67 0.68 17.52
C ASP A 204 8.76 -0.46 16.49
N HIS A 205 8.79 -0.13 15.20
CA HIS A 205 9.06 -1.10 14.14
C HIS A 205 10.54 -1.51 14.04
N ILE A 206 11.46 -0.80 14.69
CA ILE A 206 12.88 -1.16 14.70
C ILE A 206 13.17 -2.13 15.85
N VAL A 207 13.54 -3.36 15.48
CA VAL A 207 13.94 -4.38 16.45
C VAL A 207 15.26 -4.00 17.14
N ALA A 208 15.20 -3.81 18.46
CA ALA A 208 16.35 -3.49 19.31
C ALA A 208 16.29 -4.20 20.68
N VAL A 209 16.82 -5.42 20.73
CA VAL A 209 16.99 -6.22 21.94
C VAL A 209 18.39 -6.03 22.55
N SER A 210 19.42 -5.81 21.73
CA SER A 210 20.78 -5.53 22.17
C SER A 210 20.87 -4.17 22.86
N ALA A 211 21.66 -4.09 23.94
CA ALA A 211 21.86 -2.83 24.67
C ALA A 211 22.45 -1.72 23.78
N LYS A 212 23.37 -2.09 22.87
CA LYS A 212 23.95 -1.18 21.87
C LYS A 212 22.86 -0.56 20.98
N MET A 213 21.97 -1.38 20.40
CA MET A 213 20.94 -0.87 19.51
C MET A 213 19.87 -0.06 20.28
N ARG A 214 19.53 -0.46 21.51
CA ARG A 214 18.62 0.34 22.35
C ARG A 214 19.17 1.74 22.63
N HIS A 215 20.47 1.84 22.96
CA HIS A 215 21.12 3.13 23.18
C HIS A 215 21.07 4.01 21.92
N VAL A 216 21.32 3.42 20.74
CA VAL A 216 21.18 4.12 19.45
C VAL A 216 19.76 4.64 19.25
N LEU A 217 18.73 3.85 19.54
CA LEU A 217 17.34 4.31 19.43
C LEU A 217 17.00 5.41 20.44
N GLU A 218 17.47 5.31 21.68
CA GLU A 218 17.29 6.38 22.69
C GLU A 218 17.96 7.69 22.28
N GLN A 219 19.16 7.63 21.71
CA GLN A 219 19.85 8.80 21.16
C GLN A 219 19.09 9.35 19.96
N ALA A 220 18.70 8.51 19.01
CA ALA A 220 17.94 8.89 17.82
C ALA A 220 16.64 9.61 18.19
N ARG A 221 15.93 9.11 19.20
CA ARG A 221 14.72 9.74 19.75
C ARG A 221 14.96 11.16 20.26
N LYS A 222 16.08 11.42 20.94
CA LYS A 222 16.43 12.77 21.42
C LYS A 222 16.82 13.69 20.26
N LEU A 223 17.66 13.18 19.36
CA LEU A 223 18.17 13.94 18.22
C LEU A 223 17.10 14.24 17.16
N ALA A 224 16.05 13.41 17.07
CA ALA A 224 14.89 13.64 16.22
C ALA A 224 14.18 14.97 16.53
N MET A 225 14.20 15.44 17.78
CA MET A 225 13.54 16.69 18.20
C MET A 225 14.33 17.96 17.88
N LEU A 226 15.58 17.82 17.43
CA LEU A 226 16.45 18.94 17.09
C LEU A 226 16.38 19.24 15.58
N ASP A 227 16.41 20.51 15.18
CA ASP A 227 16.34 20.90 13.76
C ASP A 227 17.69 20.81 13.01
N ALA A 228 18.80 20.63 13.74
CA ALA A 228 20.13 20.56 13.12
C ALA A 228 20.29 19.33 12.19
N PRO A 229 21.22 19.39 11.22
CA PRO A 229 21.52 18.27 10.34
C PRO A 229 21.91 17.02 11.13
N LEU A 230 21.38 15.87 10.69
CA LEU A 230 21.60 14.57 11.33
C LEU A 230 22.42 13.65 10.42
N LEU A 231 23.60 13.23 10.85
CA LEU A 231 24.44 12.26 10.17
C LEU A 231 24.27 10.86 10.77
N ILE A 232 23.82 9.91 9.96
CA ILE A 232 23.66 8.50 10.31
C ILE A 232 24.78 7.69 9.65
N VAL A 233 25.66 7.13 10.46
CA VAL A 233 26.81 6.34 10.01
C VAL A 233 26.53 4.86 10.26
N GLY A 234 26.77 4.01 9.26
CA GLY A 234 26.71 2.56 9.45
C GLY A 234 26.86 1.76 8.17
N ASP A 235 27.28 0.50 8.31
CA ASP A 235 27.48 -0.44 7.21
C ASP A 235 26.22 -0.57 6.32
N THR A 236 26.42 -0.96 5.05
CA THR A 236 25.30 -1.27 4.15
C THR A 236 24.34 -2.28 4.76
N GLY A 237 23.04 -1.99 4.66
CA GLY A 237 21.97 -2.90 5.07
C GLY A 237 21.73 -2.97 6.59
N THR A 238 22.24 -2.01 7.37
CA THR A 238 21.99 -1.90 8.82
C THR A 238 20.64 -1.26 9.18
N GLY A 239 19.99 -0.57 8.23
CA GLY A 239 18.68 0.08 8.39
C GLY A 239 18.73 1.61 8.55
N LYS A 240 19.73 2.28 7.96
CA LYS A 240 19.91 3.75 8.03
C LYS A 240 18.68 4.53 7.52
N ASP A 241 18.08 4.05 6.44
CA ASP A 241 16.88 4.59 5.81
C ASP A 241 15.64 4.54 6.72
N ILE A 242 15.46 3.40 7.40
CA ILE A 242 14.37 3.20 8.37
C ILE A 242 14.57 4.12 9.57
N LEU A 243 15.81 4.21 10.10
CA LEU A 243 16.11 5.10 11.23
C LEU A 243 15.92 6.58 10.87
N ALA A 244 16.31 7.00 9.65
CA ALA A 244 16.09 8.36 9.16
C ALA A 244 14.60 8.71 9.09
N ARG A 245 13.78 7.80 8.54
CA ARG A 245 12.33 7.97 8.49
C ARG A 245 11.71 8.07 9.89
N ALA A 246 12.14 7.21 10.82
CA ALA A 246 11.70 7.27 12.21
C ALA A 246 12.05 8.61 12.87
N CYS A 247 13.27 9.12 12.64
CA CYS A 247 13.68 10.43 13.14
C CYS A 247 12.83 11.57 12.55
N HIS A 248 12.48 11.50 11.26
CA HIS A 248 11.60 12.48 10.63
C HIS A 248 10.20 12.47 11.26
N LEU A 249 9.53 11.31 11.34
CA LEU A 249 8.16 11.20 11.88
C LEU A 249 8.05 11.67 13.34
N ARG A 250 9.10 11.45 14.12
CA ARG A 250 9.16 11.92 15.50
C ARG A 250 9.45 13.42 15.62
N SER A 251 10.05 14.05 14.62
CA SER A 251 10.44 15.46 14.68
C SER A 251 9.21 16.40 14.66
N PRO A 252 9.37 17.70 14.99
CA PRO A 252 8.32 18.71 14.78
C PRO A 252 7.81 18.77 13.34
N ARG A 253 8.64 18.30 12.38
CA ARG A 253 8.35 18.24 10.94
C ARG A 253 7.77 16.90 10.51
N GLY A 254 7.41 15.99 11.42
CA GLY A 254 6.96 14.63 11.07
C GLY A 254 5.68 14.53 10.26
N LYS A 255 4.89 15.62 10.17
CA LYS A 255 3.72 15.74 9.29
C LYS A 255 4.03 16.36 7.92
N GLN A 256 5.25 16.83 7.72
CA GLN A 256 5.70 17.52 6.51
C GLN A 256 6.33 16.51 5.53
N PRO A 257 6.59 16.89 4.27
CA PRO A 257 7.13 15.94 3.30
C PRO A 257 8.50 15.38 3.72
N PHE A 258 8.69 14.09 3.48
CA PHE A 258 9.96 13.38 3.62
C PHE A 258 10.39 12.80 2.28
N LEU A 259 11.43 13.37 1.67
CA LEU A 259 11.97 12.89 0.40
C LEU A 259 13.34 12.26 0.62
N ALA A 260 13.65 11.20 -0.11
CA ALA A 260 14.92 10.49 0.02
C ALA A 260 15.57 10.35 -1.35
N LEU A 261 16.86 10.67 -1.42
CA LEU A 261 17.69 10.52 -2.60
C LEU A 261 18.93 9.70 -2.24
N ASN A 262 19.22 8.68 -3.04
CA ASN A 262 20.48 7.94 -2.94
C ASN A 262 21.50 8.54 -3.92
N CYS A 263 22.54 9.18 -3.38
CA CYS A 263 23.56 9.88 -4.16
C CYS A 263 24.47 8.94 -4.96
N ALA A 264 24.56 7.65 -4.59
CA ALA A 264 25.39 6.67 -5.27
C ALA A 264 24.70 6.02 -6.48
N ALA A 265 23.38 6.15 -6.60
CA ALA A 265 22.58 5.41 -7.58
C ALA A 265 22.41 6.12 -8.93
N LEU A 266 22.75 7.41 -9.01
CA LEU A 266 22.45 8.26 -10.17
C LEU A 266 23.69 9.06 -10.59
N PRO A 267 23.81 9.41 -11.89
CA PRO A 267 24.82 10.37 -12.35
C PRO A 267 24.65 11.75 -11.71
N ASP A 268 25.76 12.48 -11.55
CA ASP A 268 25.81 13.80 -10.90
C ASP A 268 24.79 14.80 -11.44
N ASP A 269 24.66 14.88 -12.76
CA ASP A 269 23.74 15.75 -13.48
C ASP A 269 22.27 15.41 -13.18
N VAL A 270 21.95 14.14 -12.98
CA VAL A 270 20.63 13.70 -12.54
C VAL A 270 20.42 14.03 -11.06
N VAL A 271 21.41 13.79 -10.20
CA VAL A 271 21.35 14.16 -8.77
C VAL A 271 21.13 15.67 -8.59
N GLU A 272 21.84 16.49 -9.39
CA GLU A 272 21.71 17.94 -9.38
C GLU A 272 20.28 18.37 -9.76
N SER A 273 19.72 17.79 -10.82
CA SER A 273 18.36 18.03 -11.29
C SER A 273 17.30 17.55 -10.30
N GLU A 274 17.47 16.39 -9.64
CA GLU A 274 16.54 15.90 -8.62
C GLU A 274 16.58 16.73 -7.34
N LEU A 275 17.75 17.16 -6.87
CA LEU A 275 17.87 17.95 -5.63
C LEU A 275 17.40 19.40 -5.81
N PHE A 276 17.92 20.07 -6.85
CA PHE A 276 17.74 21.51 -7.05
C PHE A 276 16.72 21.86 -8.12
N GLY A 277 16.27 20.91 -8.94
CA GLY A 277 15.38 21.19 -10.05
C GLY A 277 16.08 21.88 -11.22
N HIS A 278 15.33 22.09 -12.30
CA HIS A 278 15.83 22.74 -13.52
C HIS A 278 14.75 23.63 -14.13
N ALA A 279 15.20 24.71 -14.78
CA ALA A 279 14.33 25.58 -15.57
C ALA A 279 13.93 24.93 -16.91
N PRO A 280 12.82 25.38 -17.54
CA PRO A 280 12.54 25.04 -18.93
C PRO A 280 13.73 25.46 -19.82
N GLY A 281 14.19 24.55 -20.67
CA GLY A 281 15.33 24.77 -21.56
C GLY A 281 16.72 24.59 -20.93
N ALA A 282 16.81 24.12 -19.68
CA ALA A 282 18.11 23.92 -19.00
C ALA A 282 19.02 22.88 -19.70
N TYR A 283 18.41 21.91 -20.41
CA TYR A 283 19.11 20.91 -21.24
C TYR A 283 18.32 20.67 -22.52
N PRO A 284 18.91 20.07 -23.57
CA PRO A 284 18.26 19.85 -24.87
C PRO A 284 16.90 19.12 -24.81
N ASN A 285 16.66 18.32 -23.77
CA ASN A 285 15.42 17.55 -23.56
C ASN A 285 14.51 18.11 -22.46
N ALA A 286 14.84 19.24 -21.82
CA ALA A 286 14.03 19.84 -20.75
C ALA A 286 13.03 20.84 -21.33
N LEU A 287 11.94 20.35 -21.93
CA LEU A 287 10.89 21.22 -22.49
C LEU A 287 10.11 21.98 -21.38
N GLU A 288 9.94 21.34 -20.23
CA GLU A 288 9.27 21.91 -19.05
C GLU A 288 10.24 21.99 -17.87
N GLY A 289 9.99 22.94 -16.96
CA GLY A 289 10.77 23.06 -15.73
C GLY A 289 10.34 22.04 -14.66
N LYS A 290 11.27 21.65 -13.80
CA LYS A 290 11.04 20.69 -12.71
C LYS A 290 11.47 21.26 -11.37
N LYS A 291 10.61 21.13 -10.35
CA LYS A 291 10.94 21.44 -8.96
C LYS A 291 11.83 20.35 -8.35
N GLY A 292 12.90 20.75 -7.67
CA GLY A 292 13.79 19.82 -6.97
C GLY A 292 13.23 19.34 -5.63
N PHE A 293 13.88 18.34 -5.03
CA PHE A 293 13.49 17.76 -3.74
C PHE A 293 13.55 18.77 -2.61
N PHE A 294 14.51 19.71 -2.62
CA PHE A 294 14.54 20.76 -1.60
C PHE A 294 13.31 21.68 -1.67
N GLU A 295 12.82 21.99 -2.86
CA GLU A 295 11.60 22.78 -3.03
C GLU A 295 10.34 21.98 -2.65
N GLN A 296 10.27 20.71 -3.08
CA GLN A 296 9.14 19.83 -2.77
C GLN A 296 9.06 19.48 -1.28
N ALA A 297 10.21 19.43 -0.58
CA ALA A 297 10.29 19.13 0.84
C ALA A 297 10.32 20.37 1.74
N ASN A 298 9.96 21.56 1.22
CA ASN A 298 9.91 22.77 2.02
C ASN A 298 9.01 22.60 3.27
N GLY A 299 9.53 22.96 4.43
CA GLY A 299 8.94 22.71 5.75
C GLY A 299 9.26 21.32 6.33
N GLY A 300 9.72 20.37 5.51
CA GLY A 300 9.92 18.96 5.85
C GLY A 300 11.38 18.54 6.00
N SER A 301 11.71 17.34 5.51
CA SER A 301 13.08 16.80 5.58
C SER A 301 13.50 16.05 4.33
N VAL A 302 14.79 16.12 4.01
CA VAL A 302 15.41 15.39 2.90
C VAL A 302 16.46 14.43 3.44
N LEU A 303 16.35 13.15 3.07
CA LEU A 303 17.37 12.13 3.30
C LEU A 303 18.34 12.09 2.11
N LEU A 304 19.62 12.33 2.39
CA LEU A 304 20.73 12.13 1.45
C LEU A 304 21.47 10.85 1.82
N ASP A 305 21.12 9.75 1.16
CA ASP A 305 21.72 8.44 1.38
C ASP A 305 23.01 8.28 0.55
N GLU A 306 24.00 7.65 1.17
CA GLU A 306 25.38 7.53 0.70
C GLU A 306 26.03 8.88 0.31
N ILE A 307 25.92 9.87 1.20
CA ILE A 307 26.49 11.23 0.98
C ILE A 307 28.01 11.24 0.70
N GLY A 308 28.73 10.22 1.17
CA GLY A 308 30.17 10.05 0.90
C GLY A 308 30.53 9.64 -0.54
N GLU A 309 29.54 9.44 -1.42
CA GLU A 309 29.73 9.23 -2.87
C GLU A 309 29.49 10.51 -3.68
N MET A 310 29.09 11.61 -3.03
CA MET A 310 28.77 12.87 -3.72
C MET A 310 30.04 13.52 -4.29
N SER A 311 29.98 13.99 -5.53
CA SER A 311 31.13 14.65 -6.17
C SER A 311 31.48 16.01 -5.56
N PRO A 312 32.72 16.51 -5.73
CA PRO A 312 33.14 17.81 -5.19
C PRO A 312 32.27 18.99 -5.64
N ARG A 313 31.75 18.94 -6.87
CA ARG A 313 30.83 19.97 -7.40
C ARG A 313 29.52 19.97 -6.63
N MET A 314 28.94 18.79 -6.40
CA MET A 314 27.69 18.64 -5.65
C MET A 314 27.87 18.99 -4.18
N GLN A 315 28.99 18.62 -3.56
CA GLN A 315 29.35 19.02 -2.19
C GLN A 315 29.35 20.55 -2.03
N THR A 316 29.90 21.29 -3.02
CA THR A 316 29.93 22.75 -3.01
C THR A 316 28.53 23.36 -3.07
N LYS A 317 27.63 22.78 -3.87
CA LYS A 317 26.23 23.25 -3.96
C LYS A 317 25.45 22.94 -2.68
N LEU A 318 25.62 21.74 -2.13
CA LEU A 318 25.00 21.35 -0.86
C LEU A 318 25.49 22.24 0.29
N LEU A 319 26.78 22.58 0.33
CA LEU A 319 27.32 23.49 1.31
C LEU A 319 26.62 24.85 1.27
N ARG A 320 26.45 25.45 0.08
CA ARG A 320 25.73 26.72 -0.07
C ARG A 320 24.30 26.62 0.46
N PHE A 321 23.60 25.54 0.12
CA PHE A 321 22.25 25.29 0.59
C PHE A 321 22.17 25.19 2.13
N LEU A 322 23.10 24.49 2.76
CA LEU A 322 23.15 24.32 4.22
C LEU A 322 23.50 25.61 4.99
N ASN A 323 23.93 26.68 4.32
CA ASN A 323 24.23 27.95 4.97
C ASN A 323 22.94 28.73 5.26
N ASP A 324 22.19 29.03 4.21
CA ASP A 324 21.11 30.02 4.26
C ASP A 324 19.77 29.44 3.75
N GLY A 325 19.71 28.15 3.42
CA GLY A 325 18.52 27.49 2.84
C GLY A 325 18.23 27.91 1.40
N THR A 326 19.17 28.60 0.74
CA THR A 326 19.00 29.14 -0.60
C THR A 326 19.76 28.33 -1.65
N PHE A 327 19.16 28.18 -2.82
CA PHE A 327 19.80 27.57 -3.98
C PHE A 327 19.23 28.13 -5.29
N ARG A 328 19.85 27.80 -6.42
CA ARG A 328 19.36 28.13 -7.76
C ARG A 328 19.05 26.85 -8.53
N ARG A 329 17.95 26.84 -9.30
CA ARG A 329 17.67 25.74 -10.22
C ARG A 329 18.71 25.71 -11.33
N VAL A 330 18.90 24.55 -11.95
CA VAL A 330 19.82 24.45 -13.08
C VAL A 330 19.29 25.28 -14.24
N GLY A 331 20.14 26.16 -14.78
CA GLY A 331 19.77 27.09 -15.86
C GLY A 331 18.97 28.31 -15.41
N GLU A 332 18.77 28.53 -14.10
CA GLU A 332 18.04 29.67 -13.56
C GLU A 332 18.95 30.56 -12.70
N GLU A 333 18.80 31.88 -12.81
CA GLU A 333 19.54 32.83 -11.96
C GLU A 333 18.79 33.20 -10.67
N HIS A 334 17.49 32.94 -10.63
CA HIS A 334 16.65 33.22 -9.48
C HIS A 334 16.97 32.27 -8.32
N GLU A 335 17.11 32.84 -7.13
CA GLU A 335 17.36 32.10 -5.90
C GLU A 335 16.03 31.69 -5.26
N VAL A 336 15.95 30.42 -4.88
CA VAL A 336 14.83 29.82 -4.17
C VAL A 336 15.27 29.59 -2.73
N HIS A 337 14.51 30.14 -1.77
CA HIS A 337 14.71 29.91 -0.35
C HIS A 337 13.71 28.85 0.15
N VAL A 338 14.22 27.87 0.90
CA VAL A 338 13.41 26.81 1.51
C VAL A 338 13.93 26.50 2.91
N ASP A 339 13.03 26.04 3.76
CA ASP A 339 13.35 25.58 5.11
C ASP A 339 13.22 24.05 5.16
N VAL A 340 14.35 23.34 5.06
CA VAL A 340 14.38 21.88 5.01
C VAL A 340 15.43 21.34 5.96
N ARG A 341 15.03 20.38 6.79
CA ARG A 341 15.98 19.62 7.60
C ARG A 341 16.69 18.56 6.77
N VAL A 342 18.02 18.55 6.80
CA VAL A 342 18.83 17.55 6.09
C VAL A 342 19.20 16.40 7.01
N ILE A 343 18.88 15.17 6.59
CA ILE A 343 19.33 13.93 7.22
C ILE A 343 20.28 13.25 6.23
N CYS A 344 21.51 12.97 6.64
CA CYS A 344 22.51 12.31 5.81
C CYS A 344 22.75 10.90 6.30
N ALA A 345 22.98 9.97 5.38
CA ALA A 345 23.40 8.62 5.70
C ALA A 345 24.64 8.23 4.91
N THR A 346 25.56 7.48 5.52
CA THR A 346 26.74 6.96 4.82
C THR A 346 27.29 5.71 5.48
N GLN A 347 27.91 4.85 4.67
CA GLN A 347 28.76 3.77 5.17
C GLN A 347 30.25 4.15 5.26
N LYS A 348 30.68 5.23 4.59
CA LYS A 348 32.08 5.62 4.54
C LYS A 348 32.47 6.45 5.76
N ASN A 349 33.74 6.36 6.15
CA ASN A 349 34.30 7.26 7.15
C ASN A 349 34.57 8.63 6.51
N LEU A 350 33.68 9.61 6.72
CA LEU A 350 33.84 10.95 6.14
C LEU A 350 35.13 11.63 6.58
N THR A 351 35.62 11.38 7.81
CA THR A 351 36.87 11.96 8.30
C THR A 351 38.07 11.49 7.48
N GLU A 352 38.09 10.20 7.07
CA GLU A 352 39.13 9.68 6.18
C GLU A 352 39.03 10.27 4.76
N LEU A 353 37.82 10.47 4.26
CA LEU A 353 37.62 11.11 2.95
C LEU A 353 38.08 12.57 2.94
N VAL A 354 37.89 13.29 4.05
CA VAL A 354 38.41 14.65 4.23
C VAL A 354 39.93 14.65 4.18
N GLN A 355 40.58 13.73 4.91
CA GLN A 355 42.05 13.60 4.88
C GLN A 355 42.61 13.27 3.50
N ARG A 356 41.85 12.57 2.66
CA ARG A 356 42.21 12.25 1.26
C ARG A 356 41.87 13.37 0.27
N GLY A 357 41.19 14.43 0.71
CA GLY A 357 40.73 15.51 -0.18
C GLY A 357 39.54 15.14 -1.07
N GLU A 358 38.89 13.99 -0.82
CA GLU A 358 37.71 13.52 -1.57
C GLU A 358 36.40 14.12 -1.03
N PHE A 359 36.41 14.57 0.22
CA PHE A 359 35.28 15.23 0.86
C PHE A 359 35.71 16.56 1.46
N ARG A 360 34.91 17.62 1.28
CA ARG A 360 35.27 18.94 1.80
C ARG A 360 35.14 19.00 3.32
N GLU A 361 36.15 19.56 3.96
CA GLU A 361 36.22 19.73 5.42
C GLU A 361 35.09 20.63 5.95
N ASP A 362 34.79 21.74 5.24
CA ASP A 362 33.73 22.70 5.61
C ASP A 362 32.33 22.05 5.62
N LEU A 363 32.03 21.23 4.61
CA LEU A 363 30.78 20.48 4.54
C LEU A 363 30.70 19.42 5.64
N TYR A 364 31.80 18.73 5.93
CA TYR A 364 31.85 17.73 7.00
C TYR A 364 31.46 18.34 8.35
N TYR A 365 32.02 19.48 8.74
CA TYR A 365 31.69 20.11 10.03
C TYR A 365 30.24 20.58 10.12
N ARG A 366 29.63 21.02 9.01
CA ARG A 366 28.20 21.38 8.97
C ARG A 366 27.26 20.19 9.05
N LEU A 367 27.67 19.04 8.52
CA LEU A 367 26.88 17.80 8.59
C LEU A 367 27.06 17.07 9.93
N ASN A 368 28.26 17.11 10.50
CA ASN A 368 28.63 16.40 11.73
C ASN A 368 28.23 17.18 13.00
N VAL A 369 27.03 17.77 13.01
CA VAL A 369 26.48 18.46 14.18
C VAL A 369 25.80 17.45 15.11
N LEU A 370 24.91 16.63 14.56
CA LEU A 370 24.28 15.51 15.27
C LEU A 370 24.67 14.23 14.57
N THR A 371 25.27 13.28 15.29
CA THR A 371 25.77 12.03 14.68
C THR A 371 25.29 10.81 15.43
N ILE A 372 24.81 9.82 14.68
CA ILE A 372 24.36 8.52 15.18
C ILE A 372 25.12 7.43 14.42
N SER A 373 25.75 6.52 15.16
CA SER A 373 26.39 5.33 14.58
C SER A 373 25.53 4.10 14.83
N ILE A 374 25.14 3.41 13.75
CA ILE A 374 24.39 2.15 13.82
C ILE A 374 25.40 1.00 13.81
N PRO A 375 25.43 0.15 14.86
CA PRO A 375 26.33 -0.99 14.90
C PRO A 375 25.94 -2.04 13.84
N PRO A 376 26.94 -2.68 13.21
CA PRO A 376 26.70 -3.79 12.29
C PRO A 376 26.09 -4.97 13.05
N LEU A 377 25.35 -5.83 12.34
CA LEU A 377 24.59 -6.94 12.94
C LEU A 377 25.48 -7.91 13.74
N ARG A 378 26.74 -8.08 13.31
CA ARG A 378 27.78 -8.87 14.02
C ARG A 378 28.08 -8.38 15.44
N GLU A 379 27.85 -7.10 15.74
CA GLU A 379 28.07 -6.52 17.06
C GLU A 379 26.82 -6.52 17.95
N ARG A 380 25.68 -6.97 17.42
CA ARG A 380 24.39 -7.05 18.11
C ARG A 380 23.72 -8.41 17.91
N PRO A 381 24.34 -9.52 18.36
CA PRO A 381 23.83 -10.86 18.14
C PRO A 381 22.45 -11.11 18.76
N GLN A 382 22.10 -10.40 19.84
CA GLN A 382 20.80 -10.50 20.49
C GLN A 382 19.63 -10.06 19.59
N ASP A 383 19.90 -9.25 18.56
CA ASP A 383 18.87 -8.77 17.62
C ASP A 383 18.58 -9.78 16.51
N ILE A 384 19.47 -10.74 16.27
CA ILE A 384 19.41 -11.64 15.11
C ILE A 384 18.17 -12.54 15.16
N MET A 385 17.90 -13.18 16.30
CA MET A 385 16.76 -14.10 16.44
C MET A 385 15.41 -13.38 16.36
N PRO A 386 15.17 -12.28 17.13
CA PRO A 386 13.95 -11.49 17.00
C PRO A 386 13.71 -10.96 15.58
N LEU A 387 14.76 -10.49 14.88
CA LEU A 387 14.66 -10.09 13.48
C LEU A 387 14.27 -11.26 12.56
N THR A 388 14.84 -12.44 12.80
CA THR A 388 14.54 -13.65 12.04
C THR A 388 13.07 -14.05 12.21
N GLU A 389 12.58 -14.06 13.45
CA GLU A 389 11.17 -14.37 13.76
C GLU A 389 10.23 -13.37 13.10
N LEU A 390 10.54 -12.08 13.16
CA LEU A 390 9.78 -11.02 12.51
C LEU A 390 9.68 -11.24 11.00
N PHE A 391 10.80 -11.52 10.34
CA PHE A 391 10.81 -11.76 8.89
C PHE A 391 10.07 -13.05 8.52
N VAL A 392 10.26 -14.13 9.28
CA VAL A 392 9.56 -15.40 9.03
C VAL A 392 8.06 -15.25 9.20
N ALA A 393 7.60 -14.56 10.24
CA ALA A 393 6.18 -14.27 10.44
C ALA A 393 5.63 -13.43 9.28
N ARG A 394 6.33 -12.36 8.89
CA ARG A 394 5.93 -11.50 7.77
C ARG A 394 5.83 -12.26 6.46
N PHE A 395 6.82 -13.12 6.14
CA PHE A 395 6.80 -13.91 4.92
C PHE A 395 5.71 -14.99 4.91
N ALA A 396 5.42 -15.60 6.05
CA ALA A 396 4.33 -16.57 6.17
C ALA A 396 2.97 -15.89 5.93
N ASP A 397 2.78 -14.71 6.53
CA ASP A 397 1.56 -13.92 6.40
C ASP A 397 1.38 -13.39 4.96
N GLU A 398 2.44 -12.91 4.30
CA GLU A 398 2.43 -12.46 2.90
C GLU A 398 2.11 -13.58 1.90
N GLN A 399 2.42 -14.83 2.25
CA GLN A 399 2.20 -16.01 1.40
C GLN A 399 0.94 -16.81 1.79
N GLY A 400 0.24 -16.41 2.86
CA GLY A 400 -0.94 -17.10 3.37
C GLY A 400 -0.66 -18.52 3.89
N VAL A 401 0.56 -18.80 4.35
CA VAL A 401 0.97 -20.13 4.85
C VAL A 401 1.11 -20.12 6.36
N ALA A 402 0.91 -21.28 6.99
CA ALA A 402 1.17 -21.43 8.42
C ALA A 402 2.64 -21.13 8.76
N ARG A 403 2.85 -20.39 9.85
CA ARG A 403 4.19 -19.98 10.31
C ARG A 403 5.05 -21.21 10.62
N PRO A 404 6.23 -21.36 9.98
CA PRO A 404 7.10 -22.50 10.22
C PRO A 404 7.73 -22.41 11.61
N LYS A 405 7.90 -23.57 12.28
CA LYS A 405 8.63 -23.65 13.53
C LYS A 405 10.12 -23.54 13.28
N LEU A 406 10.80 -22.66 14.00
CA LEU A 406 12.26 -22.51 13.96
C LEU A 406 12.92 -23.60 14.82
N ALA A 407 14.01 -24.19 14.32
CA ALA A 407 14.79 -25.15 15.08
C ALA A 407 15.51 -24.46 16.26
N SER A 408 15.61 -25.13 17.41
CA SER A 408 16.29 -24.61 18.62
C SER A 408 17.73 -24.18 18.35
N ASP A 409 18.43 -24.91 17.49
CA ASP A 409 19.86 -24.74 17.24
C ASP A 409 20.16 -23.61 16.24
N LEU A 410 19.11 -23.06 15.60
CA LEU A 410 19.22 -22.04 14.57
C LEU A 410 19.84 -20.76 15.12
N GLY A 411 19.46 -20.33 16.33
CA GLY A 411 19.98 -19.10 16.93
C GLY A 411 21.48 -19.15 17.17
N GLY A 412 22.00 -20.31 17.62
CA GLY A 412 23.43 -20.51 17.80
C GLY A 412 24.21 -20.51 16.48
N PHE A 413 23.60 -20.99 15.40
CA PHE A 413 24.20 -20.94 14.07
C PHE A 413 24.22 -19.52 13.48
N LEU A 414 23.07 -18.83 13.52
CA LEU A 414 22.93 -17.48 12.97
C LEU A 414 23.80 -16.46 13.70
N SER A 415 24.01 -16.62 15.02
CA SER A 415 24.85 -15.72 15.82
C SER A 415 26.35 -15.84 15.52
N LYS A 416 26.80 -16.96 14.95
CA LYS A 416 28.22 -17.19 14.60
C LYS A 416 28.60 -16.65 13.20
N TYR A 417 27.60 -16.29 12.39
CA TYR A 417 27.83 -15.77 11.05
C TYR A 417 28.15 -14.28 11.09
N GLY A 418 29.08 -13.82 10.26
CA GLY A 418 29.56 -12.42 10.29
C GLY A 418 28.61 -11.38 9.67
N TRP A 419 27.55 -11.81 8.97
CA TRP A 419 26.53 -10.96 8.35
C TRP A 419 27.09 -9.75 7.56
N PRO A 420 27.90 -9.96 6.51
CA PRO A 420 28.46 -8.86 5.71
C PRO A 420 27.39 -7.96 5.07
N GLY A 421 26.18 -8.47 4.81
CA GLY A 421 25.05 -7.67 4.33
C GLY A 421 24.03 -7.29 5.41
N ASN A 422 24.37 -7.46 6.69
CA ASN A 422 23.57 -7.08 7.85
C ASN A 422 22.08 -7.52 7.76
N VAL A 423 21.15 -6.64 8.14
CA VAL A 423 19.71 -6.91 8.17
C VAL A 423 19.17 -7.15 6.75
N ARG A 424 19.72 -6.47 5.73
CA ARG A 424 19.35 -6.71 4.32
C ARG A 424 19.65 -8.15 3.89
N GLN A 425 20.76 -8.74 4.33
CA GLN A 425 21.08 -10.14 4.06
C GLN A 425 20.17 -11.07 4.87
N LEU A 426 19.92 -10.76 6.14
CA LEU A 426 19.01 -11.55 6.98
C LEU A 426 17.58 -11.61 6.44
N LYS A 427 17.10 -10.50 5.85
CA LYS A 427 15.78 -10.41 5.20
C LYS A 427 15.69 -11.23 3.90
N LYS A 428 16.78 -11.48 3.19
CA LYS A 428 16.72 -12.16 1.87
C LYS A 428 16.27 -13.61 2.03
N ARG A 429 15.39 -14.05 1.13
CA ARG A 429 14.81 -15.42 1.02
C ARG A 429 15.84 -16.55 0.91
N HIS A 430 17.09 -16.23 0.60
CA HIS A 430 18.18 -17.18 0.48
C HIS A 430 19.25 -16.85 1.52
N LEU A 431 19.12 -17.43 2.71
CA LEU A 431 20.29 -17.70 3.55
C LEU A 431 21.30 -18.44 2.65
N PRO A 432 22.57 -18.02 2.56
CA PRO A 432 23.52 -18.60 1.61
C PRO A 432 23.52 -20.13 1.72
N ARG A 433 23.12 -20.77 0.61
CA ARG A 433 22.87 -22.22 0.47
C ARG A 433 24.11 -23.10 0.70
N ALA A 434 25.27 -22.53 1.04
CA ALA A 434 26.54 -23.25 1.04
C ALA A 434 26.81 -24.08 2.31
N ASP A 435 26.35 -23.66 3.51
CA ASP A 435 26.73 -24.38 4.75
C ASP A 435 25.56 -25.00 5.54
N ALA A 436 24.34 -24.46 5.40
CA ALA A 436 23.19 -24.98 6.15
C ALA A 436 22.77 -26.39 5.69
N ASN A 437 22.98 -26.72 4.40
CA ASN A 437 22.47 -27.96 3.80
C ASN A 437 23.28 -29.21 4.19
N ARG A 438 24.55 -29.06 4.57
CA ARG A 438 25.40 -30.22 4.97
C ARG A 438 25.08 -30.70 6.40
N ARG A 439 24.60 -29.81 7.28
CA ARG A 439 24.21 -30.15 8.66
C ARG A 439 22.71 -30.38 8.84
N LEU A 440 21.84 -29.70 8.08
CA LEU A 440 20.39 -29.98 8.11
C LEU A 440 20.05 -31.38 7.54
N ARG A 441 20.80 -31.88 6.54
CA ARG A 441 20.65 -33.27 6.09
C ARG A 441 21.11 -34.30 7.11
N ALA A 442 22.11 -33.98 7.94
CA ALA A 442 22.55 -34.87 9.02
C ALA A 442 21.54 -34.92 10.18
N ALA A 443 20.85 -33.82 10.48
CA ALA A 443 19.80 -33.78 11.49
C ALA A 443 18.48 -34.43 11.02
N ALA A 444 18.16 -34.36 9.72
CA ALA A 444 16.95 -34.95 9.15
C ALA A 444 17.00 -36.49 9.00
N ALA A 445 18.17 -37.12 9.10
CA ALA A 445 18.31 -38.58 9.08
C ALA A 445 17.97 -39.25 10.43
N GLY A 446 17.66 -38.47 11.48
CA GLY A 446 17.47 -38.97 12.85
C GLY A 446 16.04 -39.09 13.37
N TYR A 447 15.01 -38.58 12.66
CA TYR A 447 13.64 -38.59 13.19
C TYR A 447 12.77 -39.66 12.53
N ARG A 448 12.72 -40.84 13.17
CA ARG A 448 11.59 -41.77 13.05
C ARG A 448 10.34 -41.07 13.58
N VAL A 449 9.29 -41.00 12.76
CA VAL A 449 7.94 -40.66 13.21
C VAL A 449 7.46 -41.79 14.11
N ALA A 450 7.44 -41.55 15.42
CA ALA A 450 6.81 -42.44 16.39
C ALA A 450 5.32 -42.08 16.53
N GLY A 451 4.47 -43.06 16.25
CA GLY A 451 3.19 -43.21 16.96
C GLY A 451 1.94 -42.64 16.31
N VAL A 452 1.31 -43.40 15.41
CA VAL A 452 -0.15 -43.56 15.41
C VAL A 452 -0.44 -45.06 15.37
N ARG A 453 -1.01 -45.58 16.47
CA ARG A 453 -1.44 -46.97 16.61
C ARG A 453 -2.60 -47.25 15.65
N GLY A 454 -2.57 -48.43 15.05
CA GLY A 454 -3.60 -48.92 14.14
C GLY A 454 -4.92 -49.28 14.82
N GLY A 455 -5.96 -49.30 14.01
CA GLY A 455 -7.26 -49.92 14.26
C GLY A 455 -7.92 -50.18 12.90
N ASP A 456 -8.06 -51.45 12.56
CA ASP A 456 -8.60 -52.00 11.32
C ASP A 456 -10.01 -51.55 10.97
N VAL A 457 -10.27 -51.29 9.68
CA VAL A 457 -11.44 -51.87 8.97
C VAL A 457 -11.02 -52.16 7.53
N ALA A 458 -11.02 -53.45 7.19
CA ALA A 458 -10.79 -53.96 5.86
C ALA A 458 -12.02 -53.79 4.95
N GLY A 459 -11.75 -53.49 3.67
CA GLY A 459 -12.57 -53.94 2.54
C GLY A 459 -13.39 -52.88 1.82
N ARG A 460 -12.86 -52.35 0.70
CA ARG A 460 -13.41 -52.60 -0.65
C ARG A 460 -12.55 -51.96 -1.74
N ARG A 461 -12.55 -52.66 -2.87
CA ARG A 461 -11.72 -52.51 -4.07
C ARG A 461 -11.91 -51.15 -4.74
N GLY A 462 -10.80 -50.56 -5.17
CA GLY A 462 -10.74 -49.34 -5.97
C GLY A 462 -9.31 -48.96 -6.35
N ALA A 463 -8.48 -49.94 -6.75
CA ALA A 463 -7.12 -49.68 -7.22
C ALA A 463 -7.15 -49.28 -8.71
N GLY A 464 -6.98 -47.99 -8.98
CA GLY A 464 -6.80 -47.46 -10.32
C GLY A 464 -7.08 -45.97 -10.36
N ARG A 465 -6.03 -45.16 -10.58
CA ARG A 465 -5.96 -43.68 -10.54
C ARG A 465 -5.70 -43.08 -9.16
N LEU A 466 -4.41 -43.01 -8.78
CA LEU A 466 -3.85 -41.94 -7.91
C LEU A 466 -2.32 -42.03 -7.74
N ALA A 467 -1.64 -43.02 -8.34
CA ALA A 467 -0.18 -43.02 -8.52
C ALA A 467 0.19 -42.35 -9.85
N GLY A 468 0.15 -41.02 -9.90
CA GLY A 468 0.49 -40.27 -11.12
C GLY A 468 0.43 -38.75 -11.03
N ARG A 469 0.09 -38.16 -9.87
CA ARG A 469 0.02 -36.69 -9.70
C ARG A 469 1.04 -36.09 -8.72
N HIS A 470 1.94 -36.88 -8.13
CA HIS A 470 2.96 -36.39 -7.21
C HIS A 470 4.39 -36.29 -7.78
N GLN A 471 4.55 -36.43 -9.10
CA GLN A 471 5.88 -36.31 -9.75
C GLN A 471 5.94 -35.27 -10.88
N GLN A 472 4.90 -34.45 -11.06
CA GLN A 472 4.86 -33.37 -12.04
C GLN A 472 4.79 -31.95 -11.45
N ALA A 473 4.77 -31.78 -10.12
CA ALA A 473 4.77 -30.47 -9.49
C ALA A 473 6.17 -29.85 -9.28
N PHE A 474 7.24 -30.50 -9.75
CA PHE A 474 8.63 -30.04 -9.58
C PHE A 474 9.34 -29.62 -10.88
N ARG A 475 8.63 -29.53 -12.01
CA ARG A 475 9.21 -29.14 -13.32
C ARG A 475 8.71 -27.81 -13.90
N ALA A 476 7.83 -27.08 -13.21
CA ALA A 476 7.25 -25.83 -13.72
C ALA A 476 7.73 -24.57 -12.97
N LEU A 477 8.93 -24.59 -12.37
CA LEU A 477 9.54 -23.43 -11.72
C LEU A 477 11.03 -23.34 -12.09
N GLY A 478 11.30 -22.65 -13.20
CA GLY A 478 12.59 -22.03 -13.51
C GLY A 478 13.67 -22.96 -14.07
N ALA A 479 13.58 -23.25 -15.37
CA ALA A 479 14.74 -23.62 -16.18
C ALA A 479 14.75 -22.72 -17.41
N ASP A 480 15.68 -21.76 -17.44
CA ASP A 480 16.35 -21.35 -18.68
C ASP A 480 17.86 -21.54 -18.48
N ALA A 481 18.49 -21.96 -19.56
CA ALA A 481 19.65 -22.85 -19.63
C ALA A 481 21.01 -22.25 -19.21
N PRO A 482 22.01 -23.11 -18.89
CA PRO A 482 23.39 -22.69 -18.64
C PRO A 482 24.13 -22.36 -19.94
N VAL A 483 24.94 -21.30 -19.89
CA VAL A 483 25.99 -21.00 -20.87
C VAL A 483 27.06 -22.09 -20.80
N SER A 484 27.17 -22.90 -21.84
CA SER A 484 28.27 -23.84 -22.03
C SER A 484 29.37 -23.21 -22.90
N HIS A 485 30.53 -22.98 -22.29
CA HIS A 485 31.81 -22.87 -23.00
C HIS A 485 32.22 -24.26 -23.52
N LEU A 486 32.52 -24.37 -24.80
CA LEU A 486 33.38 -25.43 -25.35
C LEU A 486 34.17 -24.86 -26.52
N SER A 487 35.47 -24.71 -26.30
CA SER A 487 36.48 -24.43 -27.30
C SER A 487 36.67 -25.64 -28.21
N GLN A 488 36.78 -25.44 -29.53
CA GLN A 488 37.67 -26.16 -30.46
C GLN A 488 37.67 -25.48 -31.85
N HIS A 489 38.85 -25.03 -32.29
CA HIS A 489 39.25 -24.57 -33.63
C HIS A 489 39.39 -25.76 -34.63
N PRO A 490 39.86 -25.60 -35.89
CA PRO A 490 39.53 -24.66 -37.00
C PRO A 490 39.33 -25.40 -38.36
N GLN A 491 38.85 -24.72 -39.42
CA GLN A 491 39.21 -24.92 -40.86
C GLN A 491 38.35 -23.95 -41.73
N ALA A 492 38.98 -22.98 -42.43
CA ALA A 492 39.29 -22.98 -43.88
C ALA A 492 38.04 -23.08 -44.79
N GLY A 493 37.75 -22.19 -45.76
CA GLY A 493 38.49 -21.06 -46.30
C GLY A 493 37.63 -20.17 -47.21
N GLU A 494 38.33 -19.32 -47.95
CA GLU A 494 37.91 -18.49 -49.10
C GLU A 494 37.28 -17.10 -48.83
N ALA A 495 38.18 -16.12 -48.76
CA ALA A 495 38.04 -14.74 -49.27
C ALA A 495 38.16 -14.76 -50.84
N PRO A 496 38.15 -13.63 -51.62
CA PRO A 496 38.27 -12.22 -51.20
C PRO A 496 37.46 -11.18 -52.02
N GLY A 497 37.50 -9.91 -51.58
CA GLY A 497 36.92 -8.79 -52.32
C GLY A 497 37.36 -7.38 -51.88
N ARG A 498 38.66 -7.07 -52.01
CA ARG A 498 39.29 -5.77 -52.34
C ARG A 498 39.06 -4.50 -51.46
N PHE A 499 40.16 -4.12 -50.78
CA PHE A 499 40.66 -2.76 -50.46
C PHE A 499 40.88 -1.88 -51.74
N PRO A 500 41.25 -0.57 -51.73
CA PRO A 500 42.07 0.14 -50.72
C PRO A 500 41.88 1.67 -50.44
N TYR A 501 42.48 2.11 -49.33
CA TYR A 501 43.27 3.34 -49.02
C TYR A 501 43.07 4.71 -49.74
N ARG A 502 43.08 5.80 -48.95
CA ARG A 502 44.11 6.89 -48.86
C ARG A 502 43.66 7.99 -47.86
N HIS A 503 44.37 8.31 -46.78
CA HIS A 503 45.59 9.13 -46.56
C HIS A 503 45.43 10.68 -46.50
N ARG A 504 45.70 11.22 -45.30
CA ARG A 504 46.51 12.41 -44.89
C ARG A 504 46.13 13.87 -45.25
N GLN A 505 46.07 14.67 -44.16
CA GLN A 505 46.82 15.92 -43.82
C GLN A 505 46.80 17.15 -44.75
N GLN A 506 46.50 18.33 -44.17
CA GLN A 506 47.38 19.53 -44.02
C GLN A 506 46.56 20.71 -43.41
N ALA A 507 46.97 21.31 -42.28
CA ALA A 507 47.81 22.54 -42.15
C ALA A 507 47.01 23.85 -42.41
N ALA A 508 47.18 25.00 -41.75
CA ALA A 508 47.99 25.47 -40.62
C ALA A 508 47.62 26.95 -40.32
N ARG A 509 47.86 27.40 -39.07
CA ARG A 509 48.17 28.78 -38.59
C ARG A 509 47.04 29.84 -38.65
N VAL A 510 46.84 30.75 -37.69
CA VAL A 510 47.79 31.68 -37.04
C VAL A 510 47.24 32.13 -35.66
N TRP A 511 48.11 32.22 -34.66
CA TRP A 511 47.97 32.88 -33.33
C TRP A 511 48.25 34.40 -33.47
N PRO A 512 47.79 35.28 -32.56
CA PRO A 512 48.66 35.58 -31.40
C PRO A 512 47.95 35.91 -30.06
N GLU A 513 48.64 35.45 -29.01
CA GLU A 513 49.03 36.15 -27.76
C GLU A 513 48.01 36.92 -26.91
N GLN A 514 47.77 36.32 -25.74
CA GLN A 514 47.69 36.86 -24.36
C GLN A 514 48.30 38.26 -24.11
N PRO A 515 47.91 38.98 -23.02
CA PRO A 515 47.92 38.52 -21.61
C PRO A 515 46.62 37.92 -21.07
#